data_AF-A0A9Q0CQ21-F1
#
_entry.id   AF-A0A9Q0CQ21-F1
#
_cell.length_a   1.000
_cell.length_b   1.000
_cell.length_c   1.000
_cell.angle_alpha   90.00
_cell.angle_beta   90.00
_cell.angle_gamma   90.00
#
_symmetry.space_group_name_H-M   'P 1'
#
loop_
_entity.id
_entity.type
_entity.pdbx_description
1 polymer ?
#
loop_
_entity_poly.entity_id
_entity_poly.type
_entity_poly.pdbx_seq_one_letter_code
_entity_poly.pdbx_strand_id
1 'polypeptide(L)'
;MSAPSRDNSMQLVAASSSSGGGGTGKELALVDEGAAKARKVLLREDEEDLEVKLRRIMEHVPVRVSNTSGSSAGSGSGDFHQYRQMRRKEQDRVARMDADYLKRLEIAEFNLRREERLKAAEERTAKKRQKRQKKKDRRKEKKKSKLDTITEEEPKKDGEPLVHSDDSSDDDDE
;
A
#
# COMPACT_ATOMS: atom_id res chain seq x y z
N MET A 1 4.90 -43.44 4.47
CA MET A 1 4.10 -42.39 5.16
C MET A 1 3.19 -41.77 4.11
N SER A 2 1.87 -41.86 4.35
CA SER A 2 0.80 -41.66 3.36
C SER A 2 0.52 -40.18 3.09
N ALA A 3 0.25 -39.81 1.83
CA ALA A 3 -0.20 -38.47 1.46
C ALA A 3 -1.72 -38.33 1.71
N PRO A 4 -2.23 -37.18 2.19
CA PRO A 4 -3.67 -36.98 2.30
C PRO A 4 -4.28 -36.57 0.95
N SER A 5 -5.25 -37.35 0.49
CA SER A 5 -6.12 -37.03 -0.66
C SER A 5 -6.99 -35.80 -0.34
N ARG A 6 -7.17 -34.94 -1.34
CA ARG A 6 -8.17 -33.86 -1.31
C ARG A 6 -9.45 -34.38 -1.96
N ASP A 7 -10.35 -34.95 -1.17
CA ASP A 7 -11.70 -35.26 -1.62
C ASP A 7 -12.60 -34.05 -1.37
N ASN A 8 -12.80 -33.25 -2.42
CA ASN A 8 -13.82 -32.20 -2.46
C ASN A 8 -15.14 -32.82 -2.90
N SER A 9 -15.91 -33.37 -1.96
CA SER A 9 -17.28 -33.83 -2.19
C SER A 9 -18.24 -32.65 -2.24
N MET A 10 -18.24 -31.94 -3.38
CA MET A 10 -19.33 -31.02 -3.70
C MET A 10 -20.61 -31.82 -3.95
N GLN A 11 -21.49 -31.89 -2.95
CA GLN A 11 -22.88 -32.29 -3.13
C GLN A 11 -23.59 -31.25 -4.02
N LEU A 12 -23.92 -31.65 -5.24
CA LEU A 12 -24.80 -30.93 -6.14
C LEU A 12 -26.25 -31.25 -5.76
N VAL A 13 -26.93 -30.31 -5.11
CA VAL A 13 -28.40 -30.38 -4.93
C VAL A 13 -29.04 -29.60 -6.07
N ALA A 14 -29.64 -30.33 -7.01
CA ALA A 14 -30.44 -29.77 -8.09
C ALA A 14 -31.79 -29.30 -7.53
N ALA A 15 -32.01 -27.99 -7.48
CA ALA A 15 -33.33 -27.41 -7.29
C ALA A 15 -34.02 -27.29 -8.67
N SER A 16 -34.91 -28.23 -8.97
CA SER A 16 -35.83 -28.14 -10.10
C SER A 16 -36.90 -27.10 -9.81
N SER A 17 -36.78 -25.90 -10.40
CA SER A 17 -37.92 -24.98 -10.54
C SER A 17 -38.54 -25.17 -11.92
N SER A 18 -39.67 -25.86 -11.93
CA SER A 18 -40.52 -26.04 -13.10
C SER A 18 -41.30 -24.76 -13.42
N SER A 19 -41.28 -24.42 -14.71
CA SER A 19 -42.34 -23.79 -15.51
C SER A 19 -42.74 -22.33 -15.23
N GLY A 20 -42.53 -21.48 -16.24
CA GLY A 20 -43.26 -20.21 -16.36
C GLY A 20 -42.77 -19.21 -17.42
N GLY A 21 -42.73 -19.63 -18.70
CA GLY A 21 -42.99 -18.79 -19.90
C GLY A 21 -42.27 -17.46 -20.16
N GLY A 22 -41.62 -17.37 -21.34
CA GLY A 22 -41.70 -16.16 -22.19
C GLY A 22 -40.39 -15.46 -22.60
N GLY A 23 -39.87 -15.81 -23.78
CA GLY A 23 -39.53 -14.83 -24.82
C GLY A 23 -38.28 -13.93 -24.71
N THR A 24 -37.31 -14.25 -25.56
CA THR A 24 -36.43 -13.34 -26.34
C THR A 24 -35.25 -12.64 -25.66
N GLY A 25 -34.08 -12.76 -26.30
CA GLY A 25 -32.93 -11.86 -26.11
C GLY A 25 -31.84 -12.39 -25.18
N LYS A 26 -30.96 -13.28 -25.68
CA LYS A 26 -29.62 -13.42 -25.10
C LYS A 26 -28.81 -12.18 -25.48
N GLU A 27 -29.01 -11.12 -24.72
CA GLU A 27 -28.15 -9.94 -24.77
C GLU A 27 -27.02 -10.19 -23.77
N LEU A 28 -25.82 -10.44 -24.30
CA LEU A 28 -24.58 -10.46 -23.53
C LEU A 28 -24.36 -9.05 -22.99
N ALA A 29 -24.91 -8.78 -21.80
CA ALA A 29 -24.60 -7.57 -21.05
C ALA A 29 -23.12 -7.64 -20.66
N LEU A 30 -22.28 -6.88 -21.37
CA LEU A 30 -20.96 -6.51 -20.91
C LEU A 30 -21.18 -5.66 -19.65
N VAL A 31 -21.27 -6.33 -18.50
CA VAL A 31 -21.29 -5.64 -17.19
C VAL A 31 -20.02 -4.83 -17.16
N ASP A 32 -20.18 -3.51 -17.15
CA ASP A 32 -19.09 -2.55 -17.06
C ASP A 32 -18.38 -2.78 -15.71
N GLU A 33 -17.35 -3.63 -15.75
CA GLU A 33 -16.44 -3.94 -14.66
C GLU A 33 -15.85 -2.66 -14.05
N GLY A 34 -15.75 -1.58 -14.84
CA GLY A 34 -15.34 -0.26 -14.41
C GLY A 34 -16.36 0.43 -13.51
N ALA A 35 -17.65 0.43 -13.91
CA ALA A 35 -18.73 0.93 -13.07
C ALA A 35 -18.94 0.08 -11.82
N ALA A 36 -18.77 -1.24 -11.91
CA ALA A 36 -18.83 -2.15 -10.76
C ALA A 36 -17.64 -1.93 -9.81
N LYS A 37 -16.41 -1.70 -10.32
CA LYS A 37 -15.24 -1.32 -9.52
C LYS A 37 -15.41 0.04 -8.87
N ALA A 38 -15.87 1.05 -9.61
CA ALA A 38 -16.07 2.40 -9.08
C ALA A 38 -17.14 2.40 -7.98
N ARG A 39 -18.25 1.69 -8.17
CA ARG A 39 -19.26 1.47 -7.12
C ARG A 39 -18.69 0.71 -5.93
N LYS A 40 -17.85 -0.31 -6.15
CA LYS A 40 -17.18 -1.08 -5.08
C LYS A 40 -16.14 -0.26 -4.32
N VAL A 41 -15.45 0.67 -4.97
CA VAL A 41 -14.49 1.59 -4.34
C VAL A 41 -15.22 2.66 -3.54
N LEU A 42 -16.27 3.28 -4.08
CA LEU A 42 -17.13 4.21 -3.35
C LEU A 42 -17.77 3.54 -2.12
N LEU A 43 -18.30 2.32 -2.28
CA LEU A 43 -18.85 1.57 -1.15
C LEU A 43 -17.80 1.27 -0.06
N ARG A 44 -16.53 1.05 -0.42
CA ARG A 44 -15.45 0.88 0.58
C ARG A 44 -15.15 2.17 1.32
N GLU A 45 -15.07 3.29 0.60
CA GLU A 45 -14.85 4.61 1.21
C GLU A 45 -16.03 4.98 2.14
N ASP A 46 -17.27 4.72 1.70
CA ASP A 46 -18.48 4.89 2.49
C ASP A 46 -18.53 3.94 3.70
N GLU A 47 -18.08 2.68 3.54
CA GLU A 47 -17.96 1.70 4.63
C GLU A 47 -16.92 2.15 5.67
N GLU A 48 -15.75 2.62 5.23
CA GLU A 48 -14.69 3.17 6.09
C GLU A 48 -15.20 4.41 6.85
N ASP A 49 -15.94 5.30 6.19
CA ASP A 49 -16.57 6.47 6.79
C ASP A 49 -17.65 6.12 7.82
N LEU A 50 -18.44 5.08 7.55
CA LEU A 50 -19.45 4.57 8.48
C LEU A 50 -18.79 3.91 9.68
N GLU A 51 -17.75 3.11 9.49
CA GLU A 51 -16.98 2.47 10.56
C GLU A 51 -16.37 3.53 11.50
N VAL A 52 -15.80 4.61 10.93
CA VAL A 52 -15.25 5.74 11.70
C VAL A 52 -16.33 6.49 12.48
N LYS A 53 -17.48 6.77 11.85
CA LYS A 53 -18.62 7.41 12.52
C LYS A 53 -19.20 6.52 13.64
N LEU A 54 -19.31 5.22 13.40
CA LEU A 54 -19.80 4.26 14.40
C LEU A 54 -18.84 4.16 15.58
N ARG A 55 -17.53 4.08 15.35
CA ARG A 55 -16.51 4.15 16.42
C ARG A 55 -16.65 5.43 17.23
N ARG A 56 -16.76 6.58 16.55
CA ARG A 56 -16.96 7.88 17.20
C ARG A 56 -18.22 7.91 18.06
N ILE A 57 -19.33 7.36 17.56
CA ILE A 57 -20.58 7.29 18.32
C ILE A 57 -20.41 6.39 19.54
N MET A 58 -19.85 5.20 19.37
CA MET A 58 -19.66 4.25 20.47
C MET A 58 -18.73 4.78 21.57
N GLU A 59 -17.72 5.58 21.21
CA GLU A 59 -16.73 6.12 22.15
C GLU A 59 -17.15 7.44 22.79
N HIS A 60 -17.80 8.34 22.04
CA HIS A 60 -18.02 9.72 22.49
C HIS A 60 -19.47 10.07 22.80
N VAL A 61 -20.44 9.25 22.40
CA VAL A 61 -21.85 9.51 22.72
C VAL A 61 -22.19 8.91 24.09
N PRO A 62 -22.60 9.72 25.07
CA PRO A 62 -23.00 9.20 26.37
C PRO A 62 -24.21 8.27 26.25
N VAL A 63 -24.06 7.03 26.70
CA VAL A 63 -25.15 6.06 26.73
C VAL A 63 -25.94 6.22 28.04
N ARG A 64 -27.20 6.65 27.94
CA ARG A 64 -28.11 6.69 29.10
C ARG A 64 -28.62 5.28 29.40
N VAL A 65 -28.39 4.81 30.62
CA VAL A 65 -28.91 3.51 31.09
C VAL A 65 -30.17 3.74 31.93
N SER A 66 -31.31 3.23 31.47
CA SER A 66 -32.61 3.39 32.15
C SER A 66 -32.87 2.37 33.27
N ASN A 67 -32.14 1.26 33.28
CA ASN A 67 -32.44 0.10 34.14
C ASN A 67 -31.45 -0.02 35.30
N THR A 68 -31.09 1.10 35.93
CA THR A 68 -30.14 1.15 37.04
C THR A 68 -30.86 1.11 38.39
N SER A 69 -30.55 0.10 39.20
CA SER A 69 -31.00 0.02 40.60
C SER A 69 -30.29 1.08 41.45
N GLY A 70 -30.92 1.50 42.56
CA GLY A 70 -30.35 2.51 43.46
C GLY A 70 -29.00 2.08 44.05
N SER A 71 -28.16 3.05 44.42
CA SER A 71 -26.76 2.79 44.85
C SER A 71 -26.62 1.96 46.12
N SER A 72 -27.65 1.93 46.97
CA SER A 72 -27.72 1.11 48.20
C SER A 72 -28.53 -0.16 48.03
N ALA A 73 -29.04 -0.45 46.82
CA ALA A 73 -29.76 -1.69 46.56
C ALA A 73 -28.78 -2.87 46.59
N GLY A 74 -29.22 -3.99 47.16
CA GLY A 74 -28.43 -5.24 47.16
C GLY A 74 -28.29 -5.86 45.77
N SER A 75 -27.46 -6.89 45.66
CA SER A 75 -27.25 -7.61 44.39
C SER A 75 -28.53 -8.35 43.97
N GLY A 76 -29.06 -8.00 42.81
CA GLY A 76 -30.15 -8.72 42.15
C GLY A 76 -29.66 -9.99 41.45
N SER A 77 -30.60 -10.89 41.10
CA SER A 77 -30.31 -12.14 40.37
C SER A 77 -29.76 -11.91 38.95
N GLY A 78 -29.99 -10.73 38.37
CA GLY A 78 -29.50 -10.34 37.05
C GLY A 78 -28.13 -9.67 37.02
N ASP A 79 -27.62 -9.22 38.18
CA ASP A 79 -26.43 -8.36 38.25
C ASP A 79 -25.17 -9.11 37.80
N PHE A 80 -25.09 -10.41 38.12
CA PHE A 80 -24.01 -11.27 37.66
C PHE A 80 -23.90 -11.30 36.12
N HIS A 81 -25.04 -11.44 35.43
CA HIS A 81 -25.04 -11.48 33.97
C HIS A 81 -24.70 -10.11 33.38
N GLN A 82 -25.17 -9.01 33.98
CA GLN A 82 -24.80 -7.66 33.57
C GLN A 82 -23.29 -7.45 33.68
N TYR A 83 -22.69 -7.80 34.83
CA TYR A 83 -21.24 -7.73 35.02
C TYR A 83 -20.49 -8.58 33.99
N ARG A 84 -20.92 -9.82 33.74
CA ARG A 84 -20.29 -10.70 32.76
C ARG A 84 -20.27 -10.08 31.35
N GLN A 85 -21.38 -9.50 30.92
CA GLN A 85 -21.45 -8.85 29.60
C GLN A 85 -20.62 -7.57 29.55
N MET A 86 -20.65 -6.75 30.60
CA MET A 86 -19.83 -5.53 30.70
C MET A 86 -18.34 -5.86 30.69
N ARG A 87 -17.91 -6.89 31.43
CA ARG A 87 -16.52 -7.34 31.47
C ARG A 87 -16.02 -7.80 30.10
N ARG A 88 -16.83 -8.57 29.36
CA ARG A 88 -16.49 -9.00 28.00
C ARG A 88 -16.37 -7.82 27.06
N LYS A 89 -17.33 -6.90 27.07
CA LYS A 89 -17.28 -5.68 26.27
C LYS A 89 -16.01 -4.88 26.55
N GLU A 90 -15.61 -4.77 27.82
CA GLU A 90 -14.40 -4.05 28.20
C GLU A 90 -13.12 -4.79 27.78
N GLN A 91 -13.07 -6.11 27.94
CA GLN A 91 -11.95 -6.93 27.45
C GLN A 91 -11.79 -6.81 25.93
N ASP A 92 -12.89 -6.89 25.19
CA ASP A 92 -12.88 -6.71 23.73
C ASP A 92 -12.42 -5.29 23.34
N ARG A 93 -12.84 -4.28 24.10
CA ARG A 93 -12.40 -2.88 23.90
C ARG A 93 -10.89 -2.75 24.08
N VAL A 94 -10.34 -3.27 25.19
CA VAL A 94 -8.91 -3.24 25.47
C VAL A 94 -8.12 -4.01 24.40
N ALA A 95 -8.55 -5.22 24.05
CA ALA A 95 -7.89 -6.03 23.03
C ALA A 95 -7.87 -5.33 21.65
N ARG A 96 -8.93 -4.61 21.27
CA ARG A 96 -8.96 -3.81 20.02
C ARG A 96 -7.96 -2.65 20.06
N MET A 97 -7.89 -1.92 21.18
CA MET A 97 -6.91 -0.83 21.34
C MET A 97 -5.47 -1.35 21.24
N ASP A 98 -5.17 -2.47 21.89
CA ASP A 98 -3.84 -3.09 21.84
C ASP A 98 -3.49 -3.55 20.42
N ALA A 99 -4.42 -4.20 19.73
CA ALA A 99 -4.22 -4.63 18.34
C ALA A 99 -3.99 -3.45 17.39
N ASP A 100 -4.73 -2.34 17.54
CA ASP A 100 -4.54 -1.14 16.73
C ASP A 100 -3.21 -0.44 17.05
N TYR A 101 -2.76 -0.46 18.29
CA TYR A 101 -1.45 0.05 18.69
C TYR A 101 -0.32 -0.77 18.05
N LEU A 102 -0.37 -2.10 18.12
CA LEU A 102 0.63 -2.98 17.51
C LEU A 102 0.70 -2.78 15.99
N LYS A 103 -0.44 -2.69 15.29
CA LYS A 103 -0.48 -2.40 13.86
C LYS A 103 0.20 -1.06 13.52
N ARG A 104 -0.06 -0.01 14.32
CA ARG A 104 0.57 1.30 14.10
C ARG A 104 2.08 1.24 14.28
N LEU A 105 2.56 0.50 15.28
CA LEU A 105 4.00 0.27 15.47
C LEU A 105 4.62 -0.47 14.28
N GLU A 106 4.03 -1.57 13.84
CA GLU A 106 4.52 -2.35 12.70
C GLU A 106 4.59 -1.52 11.42
N ILE A 107 3.56 -0.71 11.14
CA ILE A 107 3.54 0.19 9.98
C ILE A 107 4.64 1.26 10.09
N ALA A 108 4.82 1.85 11.28
CA ALA A 108 5.86 2.85 11.51
C ALA A 108 7.26 2.25 11.31
N GLU A 109 7.53 1.08 11.87
CA GLU A 109 8.80 0.38 11.70
C GLU A 109 9.06 0.02 10.23
N PHE A 110 8.04 -0.48 9.53
CA PHE A 110 8.15 -0.81 8.12
C PHE A 110 8.47 0.43 7.27
N ASN A 111 7.80 1.56 7.54
CA ASN A 111 8.02 2.81 6.83
C ASN A 111 9.43 3.36 7.08
N LEU A 112 9.90 3.37 8.33
CA LEU A 112 11.26 3.77 8.66
C LEU A 112 12.28 2.90 7.91
N ARG A 113 12.14 1.57 7.96
CA ARG A 113 13.04 0.65 7.25
C ARG A 113 12.97 0.78 5.73
N ARG A 114 11.83 1.19 5.18
CA ARG A 114 11.68 1.48 3.75
C ARG A 114 12.37 2.78 3.38
N GLU A 115 12.16 3.84 4.16
CA GLU A 115 12.78 5.15 3.97
C GLU A 115 14.30 5.08 4.08
N GLU A 116 14.85 4.33 5.04
CA GLU A 116 16.29 4.11 5.17
C GLU A 116 16.89 3.45 3.91
N ARG A 117 16.23 2.42 3.39
CA ARG A 117 16.67 1.76 2.15
C ARG A 117 16.61 2.69 0.94
N LEU A 118 15.56 3.51 0.84
CA LEU A 118 15.43 4.51 -0.22
C LEU A 118 16.50 5.60 -0.09
N LYS A 119 16.72 6.16 1.10
CA LYS A 119 17.77 7.14 1.38
C LYS A 119 19.16 6.59 1.04
N ALA A 120 19.48 5.36 1.42
CA ALA A 120 20.75 4.73 1.08
C ALA A 120 20.93 4.56 -0.45
N ALA A 121 19.88 4.20 -1.17
CA ALA A 121 19.91 4.12 -2.64
C ALA A 121 20.06 5.51 -3.29
N GLU A 122 19.35 6.52 -2.78
CA GLU A 122 19.44 7.91 -3.21
C GLU A 122 20.85 8.47 -2.96
N GLU A 123 21.47 8.20 -1.82
CA GLU A 123 22.84 8.62 -1.53
C GLU A 123 23.86 7.98 -2.48
N ARG A 124 23.73 6.67 -2.74
CA ARG A 124 24.60 5.96 -3.70
C ARG A 124 24.44 6.53 -5.12
N THR A 125 23.21 6.75 -5.55
CA THR A 125 22.92 7.31 -6.88
C THR A 125 23.32 8.77 -6.99
N ALA A 126 23.15 9.58 -5.94
CA ALA A 126 23.58 10.98 -5.87
C ALA A 126 25.11 11.09 -5.95
N LYS A 127 25.86 10.27 -5.19
CA LYS A 127 27.33 10.21 -5.28
C LYS A 127 27.80 9.86 -6.70
N LYS A 128 27.21 8.83 -7.32
CA LYS A 128 27.53 8.45 -8.71
C LYS A 128 27.14 9.55 -9.71
N ARG A 129 25.98 10.21 -9.53
CA ARG A 129 25.53 11.34 -10.35
C ARG A 129 26.48 12.54 -10.24
N GLN A 130 26.92 12.90 -9.03
CA GLN A 130 27.89 13.97 -8.81
C GLN A 130 29.24 13.68 -9.47
N LYS A 131 29.75 12.43 -9.38
CA LYS A 131 30.98 12.01 -10.08
C LYS A 131 30.84 12.18 -11.61
N ARG A 132 29.73 11.73 -12.19
CA ARG A 132 29.44 11.88 -13.63
C ARG A 132 29.32 13.34 -14.05
N GLN A 133 28.68 14.17 -13.23
CA GLN A 133 28.52 15.60 -13.50
C GLN A 133 29.89 16.31 -13.50
N LYS A 134 30.75 16.05 -12.51
CA LYS A 134 32.13 16.57 -12.48
C LYS A 134 32.94 16.13 -13.71
N LYS A 135 32.84 14.86 -14.16
CA LYS A 135 33.52 14.37 -15.37
C LYS A 135 32.97 15.07 -16.64
N LYS A 136 31.65 15.29 -16.72
CA LYS A 136 31.00 16.01 -17.81
C LYS A 136 31.47 17.46 -17.88
N ASP A 137 31.54 18.15 -16.75
CA ASP A 137 31.95 19.55 -16.69
C ASP A 137 33.45 19.70 -17.02
N ARG A 138 34.34 18.84 -16.51
CA ARG A 138 35.75 18.78 -16.95
C ARG A 138 35.90 18.53 -18.46
N ARG A 139 35.08 17.65 -19.05
CA ARG A 139 35.11 17.40 -20.51
C ARG A 139 34.65 18.63 -21.30
N LYS A 140 33.67 19.37 -20.81
CA LYS A 140 33.23 20.63 -21.43
C LYS A 140 34.31 21.70 -21.33
N GLU A 141 34.95 21.86 -20.18
CA GLU A 141 36.07 22.80 -19.99
C GLU A 141 37.22 22.50 -20.95
N LYS A 142 37.66 21.24 -21.06
CA LYS A 142 38.71 20.83 -22.03
C LYS A 142 38.31 21.08 -23.49
N LYS A 143 37.03 20.94 -23.84
CA LYS A 143 36.53 21.24 -25.19
C LYS A 143 36.55 22.74 -25.47
N LYS A 144 36.14 23.55 -24.49
CA LYS A 144 36.18 25.02 -24.59
C LYS A 144 37.62 25.50 -24.74
N SER A 145 38.54 25.04 -23.89
CA SER A 145 39.95 25.43 -24.00
C SER A 145 40.57 25.01 -25.33
N LYS A 146 40.23 23.83 -25.88
CA LYS A 146 40.66 23.42 -27.23
C LYS A 146 40.07 24.30 -28.33
N LEU A 147 38.80 24.70 -28.22
CA LEU A 147 38.20 25.63 -29.17
C LEU A 147 38.92 26.98 -29.12
N ASP A 148 39.19 27.50 -27.92
CA ASP A 148 39.86 28.78 -27.72
C ASP A 148 41.31 28.74 -28.29
N THR A 149 42.01 27.61 -28.14
CA THR A 149 43.35 27.42 -28.75
C THR A 149 43.29 27.33 -30.28
N ILE A 150 42.21 26.78 -30.85
CA ILE A 150 42.03 26.69 -32.30
C ILE A 150 41.58 28.04 -32.89
N THR A 151 40.84 28.86 -32.16
CA THR A 151 40.44 30.20 -32.61
C THR A 151 41.53 31.26 -32.54
N GLU A 152 42.64 31.01 -31.83
CA GLU A 152 43.84 31.87 -31.91
C GLU A 152 44.84 31.43 -32.99
N GLU A 153 44.64 30.27 -33.63
CA GLU A 153 45.46 29.81 -34.76
C GLU A 153 44.60 29.48 -36.01
N GLU A 154 44.37 30.48 -36.86
CA GLU A 154 43.85 30.36 -38.23
C GLU A 154 45.02 30.09 -39.24
N PRO A 155 44.81 29.44 -40.41
CA PRO A 155 44.97 28.00 -40.56
C PRO A 155 45.97 27.62 -41.67
N LYS A 156 46.62 26.46 -41.54
CA LYS A 156 47.27 25.78 -42.68
C LYS A 156 46.94 24.28 -42.73
N LYS A 157 46.02 23.98 -43.65
CA LYS A 157 45.95 22.84 -44.60
C LYS A 157 46.12 21.39 -44.11
N ASP A 158 45.03 20.65 -44.39
CA ASP A 158 44.92 19.30 -44.98
C ASP A 158 45.29 18.06 -44.13
N GLY A 159 44.30 17.17 -43.90
CA GLY A 159 44.52 15.75 -43.56
C GLY A 159 43.57 15.10 -42.53
N GLU A 160 42.45 14.52 -43.02
CA GLU A 160 41.75 13.27 -42.62
C GLU A 160 41.47 12.82 -41.15
N PRO A 161 40.36 12.05 -40.92
CA PRO A 161 39.72 11.96 -39.60
C PRO A 161 40.40 10.97 -38.64
N LEU A 162 40.87 11.48 -37.50
CA LEU A 162 41.33 10.69 -36.36
C LEU A 162 40.15 10.00 -35.65
N VAL A 163 39.88 8.77 -36.08
CA VAL A 163 39.21 7.73 -35.30
C VAL A 163 40.05 7.44 -34.05
N HIS A 164 39.65 7.99 -32.89
CA HIS A 164 40.27 7.62 -31.62
C HIS A 164 39.42 6.53 -30.96
N SER A 165 40.04 5.35 -30.97
CA SER A 165 39.75 4.10 -30.29
C SER A 165 38.92 4.18 -29.01
N ASP A 166 37.95 3.26 -28.97
CA ASP A 166 37.42 2.62 -27.77
C ASP A 166 38.52 2.40 -26.72
N ASP A 167 38.35 3.03 -25.55
CA ASP A 167 39.05 2.66 -24.31
C ASP A 167 37.95 2.26 -23.32
N SER A 168 37.50 1.03 -23.49
CA SER A 168 36.80 0.24 -22.49
C SER A 168 37.78 -0.08 -21.35
N SER A 169 38.05 0.88 -20.49
CA SER A 169 38.61 0.60 -19.17
C SER A 169 37.47 0.15 -18.25
N ASP A 170 37.32 -1.17 -18.23
CA ASP A 170 36.74 -2.00 -17.18
C ASP A 170 37.39 -1.60 -15.84
N ASP A 171 36.59 -1.08 -14.92
CA ASP A 171 36.98 -0.84 -13.53
C ASP A 171 35.85 -1.43 -12.68
N ASP A 172 35.97 -2.75 -12.50
CA ASP A 172 35.42 -3.50 -11.38
C ASP A 172 35.90 -2.82 -10.08
N ASP A 173 34.97 -2.24 -9.33
CA ASP A 173 35.20 -1.86 -7.94
C ASP A 173 33.86 -2.02 -7.19
N GLU A 174 33.87 -3.00 -6.28
CA GLU A 174 32.78 -3.38 -5.37
C GLU A 174 32.21 -2.21 -4.54
#